data_AF-A0A4R7I181-F1
#
_entry.id   AF-A0A4R7I181-F1
#
_cell.length_a   1.000
_cell.length_b   1.000
_cell.length_c   1.000
_cell.angle_alpha   90.00
_cell.angle_beta   90.00
_cell.angle_gamma   90.00
#
_symmetry.space_group_name_H-M   'P 1'
#
loop_
_entity.id
_entity.type
_entity.pdbx_description
1 polymer ?
#
loop_
_entity_poly.entity_id
_entity_poly.type
_entity_poly.pdbx_seq_one_letter_code
_entity_poly.pdbx_strand_id
1 'polypeptide(L)'
;MILALDVLPSTILASDWFSILARFVAINTILYVTLSIFKIVPKLYVSDFVHRGGRRSETRSIHPDDPVEPFPARRPFRRTERPT
;
A
#
# COMPACT_ATOMS: atom_id res chain seq x y z
N MET A 1 -27.13 -44.76 10.49
CA MET A 1 -26.10 -43.71 10.71
C MET A 1 -26.34 -42.54 9.74
N ILE A 2 -27.50 -41.88 9.80
CA ILE A 2 -27.79 -40.59 9.13
C ILE A 2 -28.86 -39.84 9.95
N LEU A 3 -28.71 -39.77 11.28
CA LEU A 3 -29.68 -39.13 12.18
C LEU A 3 -28.95 -38.09 13.03
N ALA A 4 -28.58 -36.94 12.44
CA ALA A 4 -28.07 -35.81 13.21
C ALA A 4 -28.11 -34.45 12.48
N LEU A 5 -28.91 -34.29 11.41
CA LEU A 5 -29.07 -32.99 10.73
C LEU A 5 -30.52 -32.51 10.67
N ASP A 6 -31.46 -33.17 11.34
CA ASP A 6 -32.83 -32.68 11.47
C ASP A 6 -32.94 -31.70 12.66
N VAL A 7 -32.06 -30.69 12.65
CA VAL A 7 -31.86 -29.81 13.82
C VAL A 7 -33.03 -28.85 14.01
N LEU A 8 -33.82 -28.60 12.96
CA LEU A 8 -35.03 -27.77 13.03
C LEU A 8 -36.19 -28.40 12.26
N PRO A 9 -37.36 -28.57 12.90
CA PRO A 9 -38.61 -28.97 12.23
C PRO A 9 -38.98 -28.03 11.07
N SER A 10 -39.40 -28.60 9.94
CA SER A 10 -39.82 -27.85 8.75
C SER A 10 -40.96 -26.85 9.02
N THR A 11 -41.82 -27.14 10.01
CA THR A 11 -42.88 -26.25 10.48
C THR A 11 -42.35 -24.92 11.02
N ILE A 12 -41.16 -24.91 11.65
CA ILE A 12 -40.56 -23.69 12.19
C ILE A 12 -39.93 -22.87 11.07
N LEU A 13 -39.29 -23.52 10.10
CA LEU A 13 -38.70 -22.86 8.92
C LEU A 13 -39.76 -22.21 8.03
N ALA A 14 -40.93 -22.84 7.92
CA ALA A 14 -42.06 -22.33 7.13
C ALA A 14 -42.87 -21.23 7.83
N SER A 15 -42.54 -20.90 9.09
CA SER A 15 -43.25 -19.87 9.85
C SER A 15 -42.90 -18.45 9.38
N ASP A 16 -43.92 -17.60 9.26
CA ASP A 16 -43.75 -16.19 8.89
C ASP A 16 -42.87 -15.43 9.89
N TRP A 17 -42.99 -15.73 11.18
CA TRP A 17 -42.18 -15.10 12.24
C TRP A 17 -40.69 -15.42 12.07
N PHE A 18 -40.38 -16.67 11.74
CA PHE A 18 -39.01 -17.09 11.45
C PHE A 18 -38.48 -16.38 10.20
N SER A 19 -39.30 -16.25 9.16
CA SER A 19 -38.92 -15.53 7.94
C SER A 19 -38.54 -14.07 8.19
N ILE A 20 -39.27 -13.38 9.08
CA ILE A 20 -38.95 -11.99 9.48
C ILE A 20 -37.60 -11.93 10.19
N LEU A 21 -37.37 -12.81 11.17
CA LEU A 21 -36.11 -12.89 11.94
C LEU A 21 -34.93 -13.24 11.03
N ALA A 22 -35.10 -14.24 10.16
CA ALA A 22 -34.08 -14.67 9.22
C ALA A 22 -33.70 -13.55 8.25
N ARG A 23 -34.68 -12.77 7.77
CA ARG A 23 -34.43 -11.64 6.87
C ARG A 23 -33.71 -10.49 7.58
N PHE A 24 -34.06 -10.21 8.83
CA PHE A 24 -33.35 -9.22 9.65
C PHE A 24 -31.87 -9.60 9.84
N VAL A 25 -31.62 -10.86 10.20
CA VAL A 25 -30.25 -11.40 10.32
C VAL A 25 -29.54 -11.33 8.97
N ALA A 26 -30.17 -11.77 7.88
CA ALA A 26 -29.57 -11.78 6.56
C ALA A 26 -29.16 -10.37 6.10
N ILE A 27 -30.02 -9.36 6.29
CA ILE A 27 -29.70 -7.97 5.93
C ILE A 27 -28.52 -7.46 6.76
N ASN A 28 -28.53 -7.66 8.08
CA ASN A 28 -27.44 -7.24 8.94
C ASN A 28 -26.10 -7.90 8.54
N THR A 29 -26.12 -9.22 8.30
CA THR A 29 -24.92 -9.97 7.88
C THR A 29 -24.43 -9.51 6.52
N ILE A 30 -25.31 -9.33 5.52
CA ILE A 30 -24.91 -8.85 4.19
C ILE A 30 -24.28 -7.47 4.28
N LEU A 31 -24.89 -6.54 5.03
CA LEU A 31 -24.33 -5.21 5.23
C LEU A 31 -22.97 -5.28 5.93
N TYR A 32 -22.87 -6.02 7.04
CA TYR A 32 -21.64 -6.17 7.79
C TYR A 32 -20.52 -6.78 6.93
N VAL A 33 -20.80 -7.86 6.20
CA VAL A 33 -19.83 -8.53 5.32
C VAL A 33 -19.42 -7.59 4.18
N THR A 34 -20.37 -6.90 3.56
CA THR A 34 -20.09 -5.93 2.48
C THR A 34 -19.15 -4.83 2.98
N LEU A 35 -19.45 -4.24 4.15
CA LEU A 35 -18.60 -3.21 4.75
C LEU A 35 -17.25 -3.78 5.18
N SER A 36 -17.22 -5.02 5.69
CA SER A 36 -15.99 -5.67 6.13
C SER A 36 -15.06 -5.94 4.95
N ILE A 37 -15.59 -6.44 3.82
CA ILE A 37 -14.84 -6.60 2.57
C ILE A 37 -14.34 -5.24 2.10
N PHE A 38 -15.22 -4.23 2.05
CA PHE A 38 -14.83 -2.87 1.65
C PHE A 38 -13.75 -2.26 2.55
N LYS A 39 -13.77 -2.55 3.86
CA LYS A 39 -12.73 -2.13 4.82
C LYS A 39 -11.45 -2.96 4.74
N ILE A 40 -11.54 -4.24 4.38
CA ILE A 40 -10.39 -5.14 4.22
C ILE A 40 -9.59 -4.77 2.99
N VAL A 41 -10.24 -4.28 1.93
CA VAL A 41 -9.55 -3.63 0.82
C VAL A 41 -8.78 -2.47 1.45
N PRO A 42 -7.44 -2.57 1.55
CA PRO A 42 -6.65 -1.44 1.99
C PRO A 42 -7.04 -0.28 1.08
N LYS A 43 -6.89 0.95 1.53
CA LYS A 43 -6.98 2.15 0.69
C LYS A 43 -5.83 2.09 -0.32
N LEU A 44 -5.88 1.09 -1.21
CA LEU A 44 -5.04 0.86 -2.36
C LEU A 44 -5.38 2.07 -3.20
N TYR A 45 -4.54 3.08 -3.10
CA TYR A 45 -4.50 4.14 -4.07
C TYR A 45 -4.36 3.43 -5.42
N VAL A 46 -5.49 3.20 -6.09
CA VAL A 46 -5.55 2.61 -7.44
C VAL A 46 -4.63 3.38 -8.38
N SER A 47 -4.47 4.68 -8.13
CA SER A 47 -3.46 5.56 -8.71
C SER A 47 -2.02 5.01 -8.58
N ASP A 48 -1.61 4.58 -7.40
CA ASP A 48 -0.24 4.15 -7.09
C ASP A 48 0.06 2.73 -7.61
N PHE A 49 -0.98 1.89 -7.72
CA PHE A 49 -0.87 0.56 -8.33
C PHE A 49 -0.69 0.64 -9.87
N VAL A 50 -1.31 1.63 -10.52
CA VAL A 50 -1.15 1.89 -11.97
C VAL A 50 0.16 2.60 -12.29
N HIS A 51 0.67 3.45 -11.40
CA HIS A 51 1.91 4.22 -11.60
C HIS A 51 3.20 3.49 -11.20
N ARG A 52 3.13 2.25 -10.69
CA ARG A 52 4.32 1.50 -10.25
C ARG A 52 5.24 1.02 -11.39
N GLY A 53 4.92 1.35 -12.65
CA GLY A 53 5.69 0.99 -13.84
C GLY A 53 6.87 1.91 -14.19
N GLY A 54 7.18 2.92 -13.37
CA GLY A 54 8.21 3.92 -13.73
C GLY A 54 9.00 4.42 -12.53
N ARG A 55 9.73 3.53 -11.84
CA ARG A 55 10.78 3.98 -10.92
C ARG A 55 11.82 4.73 -11.74
N ARG A 56 11.74 6.06 -11.69
CA ARG A 56 12.71 7.00 -12.26
C ARG A 56 14.10 6.60 -11.76
N SER A 57 14.93 6.08 -12.67
CA SER A 57 16.37 5.90 -12.47
C SER A 57 17.03 7.26 -12.48
N GLU A 58 16.76 8.07 -11.46
CA GLU A 58 17.40 9.36 -11.31
C GLU A 58 18.79 9.11 -10.74
N THR A 59 19.80 9.16 -11.62
CA THR A 59 21.19 9.24 -11.23
C THR A 59 21.40 10.57 -10.53
N ARG A 60 21.14 10.62 -9.23
CA ARG A 60 21.55 11.74 -8.38
C ARG A 60 23.04 11.60 -8.10
N SER A 61 23.87 11.87 -9.12
CA SER A 61 25.29 12.14 -8.93
C SER A 61 25.44 13.51 -8.26
N ILE A 62 26.22 13.56 -7.18
CA ILE A 62 26.47 14.79 -6.40
C ILE A 62 27.57 15.66 -7.04
N HIS A 63 28.16 15.23 -8.16
CA HIS A 63 29.09 16.06 -8.91
C HIS A 63 28.34 16.87 -9.96
N PRO A 64 28.39 18.22 -9.92
CA PRO A 64 28.11 18.98 -11.12
C PRO A 64 29.16 18.58 -12.17
N ASP A 65 28.74 18.47 -13.43
CA ASP A 65 29.67 18.40 -14.55
C ASP A 65 30.34 19.77 -14.68
N ASP A 66 31.27 20.05 -13.77
CA ASP A 66 32.10 21.24 -13.82
C ASP A 66 32.93 21.15 -15.11
N PRO A 67 32.95 22.19 -15.94
CA PRO A 67 33.89 22.25 -17.05
C PRO A 67 35.29 22.03 -16.46
N VAL A 68 36.01 21.03 -16.96
CA VAL A 68 37.40 20.80 -16.58
C VAL A 68 38.19 22.04 -16.98
N GLU A 69 38.31 23.01 -16.07
CA GLU A 69 39.26 24.08 -16.22
C GLU A 69 40.66 23.43 -16.25
N PRO A 70 41.48 23.71 -17.27
CA PRO A 70 42.86 23.30 -17.25
C PRO A 70 43.52 23.83 -15.98
N PHE A 71 43.89 22.91 -15.08
CA PHE A 71 44.55 23.23 -13.81
C PHE A 71 45.62 24.31 -14.05
N PRO A 72 45.53 25.49 -13.42
CA PRO A 72 46.54 26.52 -13.62
C PRO A 72 47.87 25.99 -13.05
N ALA A 73 48.91 26.04 -13.88
CA ALA A 73 50.25 25.57 -13.55
C ALA A 73 50.66 26.09 -12.17
N ARG A 74 50.91 25.16 -11.24
CA ARG A 74 51.36 25.48 -9.88
C ARG A 74 52.58 26.40 -9.98
N ARG A 75 52.46 27.62 -9.47
CA ARG A 75 53.62 28.52 -9.36
C ARG A 75 54.63 27.89 -8.40
N PRO A 76 55.93 27.90 -8.72
CA PRO A 76 56.94 27.37 -7.84
C PRO A 76 56.92 28.16 -6.53
N PHE A 77 56.81 27.43 -5.43
CA PHE A 77 56.79 27.97 -4.08
C PHE A 77 58.12 28.68 -3.81
N ARG A 78 58.10 30.02 -3.84
CA ARG A 78 59.28 30.85 -3.59
C ARG A 78 59.56 30.81 -2.09
N ARG A 79 60.54 30.00 -1.69
CA ARG A 79 61.08 29.97 -0.34
C ARG A 79 61.72 31.33 -0.06
N THR A 80 61.00 32.22 0.62
CA THR A 80 61.58 33.43 1.18
C THR A 80 62.40 33.03 2.39
N GLU A 81 63.72 32.98 2.20
CA GLU A 81 64.65 32.88 3.31
C GLU A 81 64.55 34.18 4.12
N ARG A 82 64.20 34.05 5.41
CA ARG A 82 64.19 35.20 6.33
C ARG A 82 65.63 35.50 6.74
N PRO A 83 66.05 36.78 6.75
CA PRO A 83 67.33 37.15 7.35
C PRO A 83 67.24 37.03 8.88
N THR A 84 68.38 36.69 9.46
CA THR A 84 68.70 36.45 10.89
C THR A 84 68.40 37.64 11.79
#